data_AF-A0A8T0E4V0-F1
#
_entry.id   AF-A0A8T0E4V0-F1
#
_cell.length_a   1.000
_cell.length_b   1.000
_cell.length_c   1.000
_cell.angle_alpha   90.00
_cell.angle_beta   90.00
_cell.angle_gamma   90.00
#
_symmetry.space_group_name_H-M   'P 1'
#
loop_
_entity.id
_entity.type
_entity.pdbx_description
1 polymer ?
#
loop_
_entity_poly.entity_id
_entity_poly.type
_entity_poly.pdbx_seq_one_letter_code
_entity_poly.pdbx_strand_id
1 'polypeptide(L)'
;MFSGPLNQGRSPFNLFGALYLKGRITANRSCHKAQESALWFQTERDFIRYSTDNDVIGSNYIYSLEEIVKTRNTTKSKRNKSCALRITLLLGVCYAANIGGTGTLIGTGSNLAFIAMLEKIYPGSEEISFATWMVYNVPGVFLCTIIGWFYLWLINIYFSKMKQNDESKDEIYGIISKRYGQLGTLTSHEISVIALFSLLIALWIFRDPKFIPGWYTALGFKLKVGDSTTAIAILFLMFFLPSNFRDLDSPRILEWKTAQAKFPWAVIFLVGSGASLAQGAQVSGLSHSIGLMLSALKALPPGLIVAITCFSTAAATEIFSNLTTTVILLPILSQMVR
;
A
#
# COMPACT_ATOMS: atom_id res chain seq x y z
N MET A 1 22.81 48.50 19.72
CA MET A 1 23.23 48.60 18.30
C MET A 1 22.77 47.31 17.62
N PHE A 2 21.78 47.23 16.75
CA PHE A 2 21.02 48.19 15.96
C PHE A 2 19.54 47.78 15.92
N SER A 3 18.70 48.73 15.54
CA SER A 3 17.25 48.77 15.68
C SER A 3 16.52 48.41 14.38
N GLY A 4 15.51 47.52 14.45
CA GLY A 4 14.28 47.39 13.62
C GLY A 4 14.36 47.18 12.08
N PRO A 5 13.23 46.86 11.39
CA PRO A 5 11.86 46.64 11.88
C PRO A 5 11.20 45.28 11.49
N LEU A 6 10.07 45.00 12.15
CA LEU A 6 9.09 43.96 11.84
C LEU A 6 8.51 44.11 10.43
N ASN A 7 8.37 43.00 9.69
CA ASN A 7 7.35 42.91 8.64
C ASN A 7 6.75 41.50 8.52
N GLN A 8 5.48 41.48 8.15
CA GLN A 8 4.47 40.49 8.48
C GLN A 8 4.50 39.18 7.68
N GLY A 9 4.12 38.10 8.36
CA GLY A 9 3.31 36.96 7.88
C GLY A 9 3.49 36.43 6.46
N ARG A 10 4.15 35.27 6.32
CA ARG A 10 3.73 34.21 5.40
C ARG A 10 3.94 32.84 6.04
N SER A 11 2.85 32.09 6.13
CA SER A 11 2.80 30.71 6.63
C SER A 11 3.57 29.73 5.73
N PRO A 12 4.14 28.63 6.27
CA PRO A 12 4.81 27.59 5.49
C PRO A 12 3.84 26.75 4.61
N PHE A 13 2.54 27.05 4.62
CA PHE A 13 1.49 26.33 3.89
C PHE A 13 1.44 26.60 2.38
N ASN A 14 2.17 27.60 1.85
CA ASN A 14 2.17 27.91 0.41
C ASN A 14 3.27 27.21 -0.40
N LEU A 15 4.23 26.53 0.23
CA LEU A 15 5.36 25.93 -0.50
C LEU A 15 5.02 24.52 -1.04
N PHE A 16 4.19 23.75 -0.33
CA PHE A 16 3.83 22.37 -0.73
C PHE A 16 2.74 22.31 -1.80
N GLY A 17 1.72 23.17 -1.74
CA GLY A 17 0.76 23.33 -2.83
C GLY A 17 1.44 23.82 -4.12
N ALA A 18 2.42 24.71 -3.99
CA ALA A 18 3.23 25.16 -5.11
C ALA A 18 4.16 24.07 -5.66
N LEU A 19 4.76 23.20 -4.84
CA LEU A 19 5.60 22.09 -5.31
C LEU A 19 4.80 20.95 -5.96
N TYR A 20 3.60 20.64 -5.49
CA TYR A 20 2.72 19.63 -6.09
C TYR A 20 2.14 20.09 -7.44
N LEU A 21 1.75 21.37 -7.55
CA LEU A 21 1.36 21.98 -8.83
C LEU A 21 2.56 22.18 -9.76
N LYS A 22 3.74 22.55 -9.24
CA LYS A 22 4.96 22.73 -10.04
C LYS A 22 5.50 21.40 -10.55
N GLY A 23 5.33 20.29 -9.83
CA GLY A 23 5.59 18.91 -10.30
C GLY A 23 4.63 18.44 -11.39
N ARG A 24 3.33 18.77 -11.27
CA ARG A 24 2.30 18.49 -12.30
C ARG A 24 2.52 19.32 -13.58
N ILE A 25 3.01 20.55 -13.45
CA ILE A 25 3.31 21.45 -14.58
C ILE A 25 4.68 21.13 -15.21
N THR A 26 5.68 20.68 -14.42
CA THR A 26 7.00 20.29 -14.96
C THR A 26 6.99 18.92 -15.61
N ALA A 27 6.24 17.92 -15.12
CA ALA A 27 6.14 16.63 -15.83
C ALA A 27 5.46 16.76 -17.20
N ASN A 28 4.44 17.62 -17.31
CA ASN A 28 3.77 17.91 -18.58
C ASN A 28 4.63 18.82 -19.49
N ARG A 29 5.43 19.75 -18.93
CA ARG A 29 6.37 20.60 -19.71
C ARG A 29 7.65 19.88 -20.13
N SER A 30 8.18 18.93 -19.36
CA SER A 30 9.45 18.25 -19.69
C SER A 30 9.30 17.28 -20.85
N CYS A 31 8.12 16.66 -21.02
CA CYS A 31 7.79 15.86 -22.20
C CYS A 31 7.50 16.73 -23.43
N HIS A 32 6.96 17.95 -23.25
CA HIS A 32 6.69 18.90 -24.34
C HIS A 32 7.96 19.63 -24.84
N LYS A 33 8.84 20.10 -23.94
CA LYS A 33 10.00 20.94 -24.29
C LYS A 33 11.19 20.18 -24.87
N ALA A 34 11.41 18.93 -24.48
CA ALA A 34 12.47 18.11 -25.05
C ALA A 34 12.16 17.65 -26.49
N GLN A 35 10.91 17.81 -26.94
CA GLN A 35 10.43 17.26 -28.21
C GLN A 35 10.04 18.34 -29.23
N GLU A 36 9.65 19.55 -28.79
CA GLU A 36 9.51 20.71 -29.69
C GLU A 36 10.85 21.09 -30.33
N SER A 37 11.95 21.07 -29.59
CA SER A 37 13.27 21.47 -30.10
C SER A 37 13.86 20.49 -31.14
N ALA A 38 13.56 19.20 -31.04
CA ALA A 38 13.99 18.21 -32.04
C ALA A 38 13.11 18.20 -33.30
N LEU A 39 11.83 18.54 -33.20
CA LEU A 39 10.90 18.57 -34.34
C LEU A 39 10.96 19.89 -35.14
N TRP A 40 11.18 21.03 -34.47
CA TRP A 40 11.34 22.32 -35.14
C TRP A 40 12.56 22.31 -36.08
N PHE A 41 13.70 21.75 -35.66
CA PHE A 41 14.90 21.61 -36.49
C PHE A 41 14.76 20.62 -37.68
N GLN A 42 13.76 19.75 -37.67
CA GLN A 42 13.45 18.84 -38.78
C GLN A 42 12.51 19.53 -39.78
N THR A 43 11.50 20.26 -39.28
CA THR A 43 10.47 20.90 -40.11
C THR A 43 11.02 22.13 -40.84
N GLU A 44 11.95 22.86 -40.24
CA GLU A 44 12.58 24.04 -40.84
C GLU A 44 13.60 23.65 -41.93
N ARG A 45 14.27 22.48 -41.81
CA ARG A 45 15.14 21.92 -42.86
C ARG A 45 14.37 21.40 -44.07
N ASP A 46 13.16 20.89 -43.86
CA ASP A 46 12.29 20.43 -44.93
C ASP A 46 11.56 21.60 -45.63
N PHE A 47 11.29 22.70 -44.90
CA PHE A 47 10.71 23.93 -45.46
C PHE A 47 11.71 24.72 -46.34
N ILE A 48 13.00 24.78 -45.96
CA ILE A 48 14.03 25.50 -46.74
C ILE A 48 14.43 24.76 -48.03
N ARG A 49 14.31 23.42 -48.08
CA ARG A 49 14.65 22.64 -49.28
C ARG A 49 13.57 22.63 -50.37
N TYR A 50 12.38 23.16 -50.10
CA TYR A 50 11.25 23.08 -51.03
C TYR A 50 10.82 24.43 -51.62
N SER A 51 11.39 25.55 -51.15
CA SER A 51 11.02 26.90 -51.62
C SER A 51 11.62 27.28 -52.99
N THR A 52 12.25 26.36 -53.70
CA THR A 52 12.80 26.56 -55.05
C THR A 52 12.33 25.42 -55.96
N ASP A 53 11.05 25.46 -56.35
CA ASP A 53 10.56 25.14 -57.72
C ASP A 53 9.05 24.80 -57.74
N ASN A 54 8.29 25.63 -58.45
CA ASN A 54 7.02 25.38 -59.14
C ASN A 54 5.68 25.21 -58.37
N ASP A 55 4.73 26.07 -58.78
CA ASP A 55 3.37 26.36 -58.28
C ASP A 55 2.27 25.31 -58.57
N VAL A 56 2.57 24.01 -58.66
CA VAL A 56 1.55 22.97 -58.97
C VAL A 56 1.21 22.07 -57.76
N ILE A 57 1.75 22.37 -56.58
CA ILE A 57 1.88 21.38 -55.49
C ILE A 57 1.05 21.73 -54.24
N GLY A 58 -0.02 22.52 -54.39
CA GLY A 58 -0.86 22.95 -53.25
C GLY A 58 -1.89 21.92 -52.76
N SER A 59 -2.60 21.23 -53.67
CA SER A 59 -3.73 20.37 -53.29
C SER A 59 -3.27 19.03 -52.67
N ASN A 60 -2.34 18.31 -53.32
CA ASN A 60 -1.83 17.03 -52.83
C ASN A 60 -1.08 17.15 -51.48
N TYR A 61 -0.44 18.30 -51.21
CA TYR A 61 0.21 18.55 -49.92
C TYR A 61 -0.80 18.80 -48.79
N ILE A 62 -1.91 19.48 -49.06
CA ILE A 62 -2.96 19.70 -48.04
C ILE A 62 -3.60 18.37 -47.64
N TYR A 63 -3.90 17.49 -48.60
CA TYR A 63 -4.41 16.13 -48.30
C TYR A 63 -3.41 15.31 -47.47
N SER A 64 -2.12 15.35 -47.82
CA SER A 64 -1.06 14.69 -47.06
C SER A 64 -0.92 15.24 -45.63
N LEU A 65 -0.97 16.56 -45.46
CA LEU A 65 -0.88 17.20 -44.14
C LEU A 65 -2.09 16.88 -43.26
N GLU A 66 -3.31 16.83 -43.82
CA GLU A 66 -4.49 16.40 -43.08
C GLU A 66 -4.38 14.95 -42.62
N GLU A 67 -3.88 14.04 -43.46
CA GLU A 67 -3.62 12.65 -43.07
C GLU A 67 -2.54 12.55 -41.99
N ILE A 68 -1.44 13.30 -42.10
CA ILE A 68 -0.38 13.33 -41.09
C ILE A 68 -0.90 13.87 -39.76
N VAL A 69 -1.69 14.95 -39.77
CA VAL A 69 -2.31 15.54 -38.57
C VAL A 69 -3.33 14.57 -37.96
N LYS A 70 -4.14 13.89 -38.78
CA LYS A 70 -5.10 12.88 -38.33
C LYS A 70 -4.39 11.69 -37.70
N THR A 71 -3.32 11.19 -38.31
CA THR A 71 -2.50 10.08 -37.79
C THR A 71 -1.76 10.47 -36.52
N ARG A 72 -1.29 11.72 -36.42
CA ARG A 72 -0.66 12.27 -35.21
C ARG A 72 -1.67 12.44 -34.08
N ASN A 73 -2.88 12.91 -34.36
CA ASN A 73 -3.96 13.06 -33.40
C ASN A 73 -4.50 11.70 -32.91
N THR A 74 -4.64 10.71 -33.80
CA THR A 74 -5.01 9.33 -33.40
C THR A 74 -3.91 8.70 -32.54
N THR A 75 -2.63 8.90 -32.88
CA THR A 75 -1.49 8.39 -32.09
C THR A 75 -1.40 9.06 -30.72
N LYS A 76 -1.55 10.40 -30.65
CA LYS A 76 -1.58 11.16 -29.38
C LYS A 76 -2.78 10.75 -28.52
N SER A 77 -3.94 10.53 -29.12
CA SER A 77 -5.14 10.02 -28.45
C SER A 77 -4.95 8.60 -27.91
N LYS A 78 -4.42 7.66 -28.72
CA LYS A 78 -4.09 6.28 -28.30
C LYS A 78 -3.06 6.27 -27.15
N ARG A 79 -2.05 7.14 -27.20
CA ARG A 79 -1.00 7.26 -26.16
C ARG A 79 -1.56 7.80 -24.84
N ASN A 80 -2.40 8.83 -24.88
CA ASN A 80 -3.05 9.37 -23.68
C ASN A 80 -4.04 8.37 -23.04
N LYS A 81 -4.78 7.61 -23.86
CA LYS A 81 -5.70 6.54 -23.41
C LYS A 81 -4.96 5.41 -22.68
N SER A 82 -3.85 4.95 -23.26
CA SER A 82 -3.00 3.91 -22.66
C SER A 82 -2.41 4.36 -21.32
N CYS A 83 -2.13 5.65 -21.16
CA CYS A 83 -1.60 6.22 -19.92
C CYS A 83 -2.65 6.19 -18.79
N ALA A 84 -3.89 6.61 -19.06
CA ALA A 84 -4.95 6.63 -18.06
C ALA A 84 -5.28 5.23 -17.53
N LEU A 85 -5.42 4.23 -18.41
CA LEU A 85 -5.67 2.84 -18.02
C LEU A 85 -4.53 2.27 -17.16
N ARG A 86 -3.26 2.53 -17.56
CA ARG A 86 -2.09 2.12 -16.76
C ARG A 86 -2.10 2.73 -15.36
N ILE A 87 -2.41 4.02 -15.26
CA ILE A 87 -2.50 4.72 -13.97
C ILE A 87 -3.60 4.09 -13.10
N THR A 88 -4.80 3.86 -13.66
CA THR A 88 -5.91 3.26 -12.90
C THR A 88 -5.57 1.84 -12.43
N LEU A 89 -4.94 1.00 -13.26
CA LEU A 89 -4.54 -0.35 -12.88
C LEU A 89 -3.47 -0.34 -11.78
N LEU A 90 -2.43 0.50 -11.91
CA LEU A 90 -1.39 0.63 -10.89
C LEU A 90 -1.97 1.14 -9.57
N LEU A 91 -2.86 2.13 -9.61
CA LEU A 91 -3.52 2.66 -8.43
C LEU A 91 -4.44 1.61 -7.77
N GLY A 92 -5.10 0.78 -8.58
CA GLY A 92 -5.88 -0.36 -8.11
C GLY A 92 -5.05 -1.37 -7.32
N VAL A 93 -3.86 -1.73 -7.83
CA VAL A 93 -2.95 -2.65 -7.11
C VAL A 93 -2.48 -2.03 -5.78
N CYS A 94 -2.14 -0.74 -5.76
CA CYS A 94 -1.72 -0.06 -4.53
C CYS A 94 -2.84 -0.01 -3.46
N TYR A 95 -4.06 0.36 -3.86
CA TYR A 95 -5.20 0.37 -2.92
C TYR A 95 -5.55 -1.05 -2.45
N ALA A 96 -5.55 -2.03 -3.34
CA ALA A 96 -5.83 -3.41 -2.98
C ALA A 96 -4.79 -3.97 -1.99
N ALA A 97 -3.50 -3.66 -2.18
CA ALA A 97 -2.44 -4.07 -1.26
C ALA A 97 -2.63 -3.46 0.15
N ASN A 98 -2.94 -2.16 0.22
CA ASN A 98 -3.19 -1.48 1.50
C ASN A 98 -4.45 -2.00 2.21
N ILE A 99 -5.56 -2.18 1.49
CA ILE A 99 -6.81 -2.69 2.04
C ILE A 99 -6.66 -4.16 2.45
N GLY A 100 -6.02 -5.00 1.64
CA GLY A 100 -5.78 -6.41 1.96
C GLY A 100 -4.88 -6.58 3.20
N GLY A 101 -3.91 -5.68 3.38
CA GLY A 101 -2.99 -5.69 4.53
C GLY A 101 -3.66 -5.52 5.90
N THR A 102 -4.86 -4.93 5.97
CA THR A 102 -5.59 -4.75 7.24
C THR A 102 -6.36 -6.01 7.66
N GLY A 103 -6.65 -6.92 6.73
CA GLY A 103 -7.51 -8.08 6.96
C GLY A 103 -6.95 -9.15 7.88
N THR A 104 -5.62 -9.29 7.95
CA THR A 104 -4.95 -10.29 8.78
C THR A 104 -3.89 -9.67 9.67
N LEU A 105 -3.55 -10.35 10.77
CA LEU A 105 -2.53 -9.91 11.72
C LEU A 105 -1.17 -9.61 11.06
N ILE A 106 -0.81 -10.42 10.06
CA ILE A 106 0.51 -10.42 9.42
C ILE A 106 0.52 -9.55 8.16
N GLY A 107 -0.64 -9.04 7.74
CA GLY A 107 -0.76 -8.25 6.51
C GLY A 107 0.07 -6.97 6.53
N THR A 108 0.23 -6.32 7.69
CA THR A 108 1.09 -5.14 7.84
C THR A 108 1.78 -5.11 9.21
N GLY A 109 2.99 -4.53 9.26
CA GLY A 109 3.76 -4.38 10.49
C GLY A 109 3.01 -3.56 11.56
N SER A 110 2.14 -2.63 11.16
CA SER A 110 1.30 -1.86 12.08
C SER A 110 0.36 -2.74 12.92
N ASN A 111 -0.23 -3.79 12.32
CA ASN A 111 -1.16 -4.69 13.02
C ASN A 111 -0.41 -5.47 14.11
N LEU A 112 0.78 -5.98 13.77
CA LEU A 112 1.65 -6.67 14.73
C LEU A 112 2.12 -5.74 15.86
N ALA A 113 2.53 -4.52 15.52
CA ALA A 113 2.94 -3.53 16.51
C ALA A 113 1.78 -3.12 17.43
N PHE A 114 0.57 -2.98 16.89
CA PHE A 114 -0.63 -2.69 17.67
C PHE A 114 -0.88 -3.77 18.74
N ILE A 115 -0.87 -5.05 18.37
CA ILE A 115 -1.13 -6.15 19.31
C ILE A 115 -0.03 -6.23 20.36
N ALA A 116 1.23 -6.18 19.93
CA ALA A 116 2.35 -6.25 20.85
C ALA A 116 2.35 -5.10 21.87
N MET A 117 1.89 -3.91 21.46
CA MET A 117 1.71 -2.79 22.38
C MET A 117 0.47 -2.93 23.26
N LEU A 118 -0.64 -3.40 22.71
CA LEU A 118 -1.89 -3.54 23.45
C LEU A 118 -1.74 -4.51 24.63
N GLU A 119 -1.03 -5.63 24.43
CA GLU A 119 -0.66 -6.57 25.50
C GLU A 119 0.18 -5.91 26.61
N LYS A 120 1.09 -4.99 26.24
CA LYS A 120 1.94 -4.28 27.20
C LYS A 120 1.18 -3.18 27.96
N ILE A 121 0.28 -2.47 27.28
CA ILE A 121 -0.48 -1.36 27.86
C ILE A 121 -1.61 -1.88 28.75
N TYR A 122 -2.25 -3.00 28.38
CA TYR A 122 -3.37 -3.60 29.11
C TYR A 122 -3.05 -5.04 29.53
N PRO A 123 -2.17 -5.25 30.52
CA PRO A 123 -1.86 -6.58 31.01
C PRO A 123 -3.10 -7.22 31.65
N GLY A 124 -3.61 -8.30 31.06
CA GLY A 124 -4.81 -9.02 31.51
C GLY A 124 -6.06 -8.83 30.66
N SER A 125 -5.98 -8.07 29.56
CA SER A 125 -7.04 -8.06 28.54
C SER A 125 -7.13 -9.41 27.83
N GLU A 126 -8.28 -9.68 27.21
CA GLU A 126 -8.43 -10.85 26.35
C GLU A 126 -7.49 -10.72 25.13
N GLU A 127 -6.62 -11.72 24.93
CA GLU A 127 -5.69 -11.75 23.80
C GLU A 127 -6.46 -11.72 22.48
N ILE A 128 -6.06 -10.82 21.60
CA ILE A 128 -6.60 -10.74 20.24
C ILE A 128 -5.94 -11.85 19.42
N SER A 129 -6.66 -12.95 19.23
CA SER A 129 -6.24 -14.05 18.37
C SER A 129 -6.28 -13.67 16.88
N PHE A 130 -5.54 -14.41 16.06
CA PHE A 130 -5.59 -14.32 14.61
C PHE A 130 -7.01 -14.46 14.06
N ALA A 131 -7.78 -15.42 14.58
CA ALA A 131 -9.16 -15.67 14.18
C ALA A 131 -10.08 -14.48 14.51
N THR A 132 -10.02 -13.97 15.75
CA THR A 132 -10.84 -12.83 16.17
C THR A 132 -10.49 -11.55 15.42
N TRP A 133 -9.20 -11.32 15.12
CA TRP A 133 -8.78 -10.21 14.25
C TRP A 133 -9.41 -10.31 12.85
N MET A 134 -9.37 -11.49 12.24
CA MET A 134 -9.92 -11.70 10.90
C MET A 134 -11.42 -11.50 10.89
N VAL A 135 -12.17 -12.08 11.84
CA VAL A 135 -13.63 -11.92 11.93
C VAL A 135 -14.01 -10.44 12.03
N TYR A 136 -13.23 -9.66 12.76
CA TYR A 136 -13.45 -8.21 12.88
C TYR A 136 -13.08 -7.43 11.60
N ASN A 137 -11.92 -7.70 10.99
CA ASN A 137 -11.38 -6.86 9.91
C ASN A 137 -11.81 -7.29 8.51
N VAL A 138 -11.99 -8.59 8.24
CA VAL A 138 -12.31 -9.12 6.90
C VAL A 138 -13.60 -8.52 6.33
N PRO A 139 -14.71 -8.35 7.09
CA PRO A 139 -15.90 -7.67 6.57
C PRO A 139 -15.60 -6.23 6.14
N GLY A 140 -14.77 -5.52 6.91
CA GLY A 140 -14.31 -4.17 6.58
C GLY A 140 -13.45 -4.14 5.31
N VAL A 141 -12.54 -5.10 5.14
CA VAL A 141 -11.74 -5.27 3.92
C VAL A 141 -12.63 -5.43 2.70
N PHE A 142 -13.62 -6.33 2.74
CA PHE A 142 -14.56 -6.53 1.63
C PHE A 142 -15.31 -5.23 1.29
N LEU A 143 -15.81 -4.53 2.30
CA LEU A 143 -16.50 -3.26 2.12
C LEU A 143 -15.58 -2.21 1.48
N CYS A 144 -14.37 -2.04 2.00
CA CYS A 144 -13.37 -1.12 1.46
C CYS A 144 -12.95 -1.48 0.05
N THR A 145 -12.85 -2.77 -0.29
CA THR A 145 -12.56 -3.23 -1.66
C THR A 145 -13.68 -2.83 -2.62
N ILE A 146 -14.95 -3.01 -2.24
CA ILE A 146 -16.09 -2.61 -3.08
C ILE A 146 -16.10 -1.08 -3.28
N ILE A 147 -15.89 -0.31 -2.20
CA ILE A 147 -15.83 1.16 -2.27
C ILE A 147 -14.65 1.62 -3.12
N GLY A 148 -13.47 1.02 -2.94
CA GLY A 148 -12.26 1.34 -3.72
C GLY A 148 -12.41 1.01 -5.19
N TRP A 149 -13.03 -0.14 -5.51
CA TRP A 149 -13.37 -0.51 -6.88
C TRP A 149 -14.32 0.51 -7.51
N PHE A 150 -15.41 0.87 -6.82
CA PHE A 150 -16.37 1.86 -7.31
C PHE A 150 -15.71 3.23 -7.52
N TYR A 151 -14.86 3.67 -6.59
CA TYR A 151 -14.09 4.90 -6.71
C TYR A 151 -13.18 4.93 -7.94
N LEU A 152 -12.41 3.86 -8.17
CA LEU A 152 -11.52 3.75 -9.33
C LEU A 152 -12.31 3.64 -10.64
N TRP A 153 -13.46 2.98 -10.62
CA TRP A 153 -14.37 2.90 -11.75
C TRP A 153 -14.91 4.29 -12.15
N LEU A 154 -15.34 5.10 -11.17
CA LEU A 154 -15.76 6.49 -11.41
C LEU A 154 -14.64 7.36 -11.98
N ILE A 155 -13.42 7.25 -11.44
CA ILE A 155 -12.24 7.93 -11.98
C ILE A 155 -12.00 7.52 -13.43
N ASN A 156 -12.11 6.24 -13.73
CA ASN A 156 -11.91 5.75 -15.09
C ASN A 156 -12.95 6.35 -16.04
N ILE A 157 -14.24 6.38 -15.68
CA ILE A 157 -15.27 7.03 -16.51
C ILE A 157 -14.99 8.52 -16.70
N TYR A 158 -14.60 9.23 -15.64
CA TYR A 158 -14.36 10.67 -15.69
C TYR A 158 -13.17 11.05 -16.59
N PHE A 159 -12.05 10.35 -16.46
CA PHE A 159 -10.84 10.62 -17.24
C PHE A 159 -10.84 9.95 -18.62
N SER A 160 -11.59 8.86 -18.76
CA SER A 160 -11.62 8.06 -19.97
C SER A 160 -12.96 8.29 -20.67
N LYS A 161 -12.98 9.23 -21.62
CA LYS A 161 -14.02 9.31 -22.67
C LYS A 161 -13.91 8.07 -23.59
N MET A 162 -14.16 6.88 -23.05
CA MET A 162 -14.03 5.62 -23.77
C MET A 162 -15.24 5.38 -24.64
N LYS A 163 -15.04 5.44 -25.94
CA LYS A 163 -15.61 4.42 -26.82
C LYS A 163 -14.57 3.30 -26.86
N GLN A 164 -14.85 2.17 -26.23
CA GLN A 164 -13.98 0.99 -26.35
C GLN A 164 -14.01 0.52 -27.82
N ASN A 165 -12.85 0.47 -28.47
CA ASN A 165 -12.69 -0.30 -29.71
C ASN A 165 -12.22 -1.70 -29.32
N ASP A 166 -12.89 -2.74 -29.81
CA ASP A 166 -12.62 -4.13 -29.44
C ASP A 166 -11.18 -4.59 -29.77
N GLU A 167 -10.55 -4.03 -30.82
CA GLU A 167 -9.15 -4.31 -31.18
C GLU A 167 -8.15 -4.12 -30.03
N SER A 168 -8.41 -3.16 -29.13
CA SER A 168 -7.51 -2.88 -28.00
C SER A 168 -7.63 -3.87 -26.84
N LYS A 169 -8.73 -4.63 -26.75
CA LYS A 169 -8.92 -5.65 -25.73
C LYS A 169 -8.15 -6.91 -26.08
N ASP A 170 -8.25 -7.34 -27.35
CA ASP A 170 -7.66 -8.60 -27.82
C ASP A 170 -6.13 -8.59 -27.71
N GLU A 171 -5.50 -7.44 -27.99
CA GLU A 171 -4.05 -7.28 -27.83
C GLU A 171 -3.61 -7.39 -26.35
N ILE A 172 -4.38 -6.80 -25.42
CA ILE A 172 -4.10 -6.87 -23.97
C ILE A 172 -4.31 -8.30 -23.45
N TYR A 173 -5.42 -8.95 -23.84
CA TYR A 173 -5.70 -10.34 -23.48
C TYR A 173 -4.63 -11.29 -24.04
N GLY A 174 -4.16 -11.05 -25.27
CA GLY A 174 -3.06 -11.81 -25.87
C GLY A 174 -1.76 -11.70 -25.08
N ILE A 175 -1.41 -10.50 -24.61
CA ILE A 175 -0.23 -10.29 -23.76
C ILE A 175 -0.39 -11.00 -22.41
N ILE A 176 -1.55 -10.88 -21.76
CA ILE A 176 -1.82 -11.52 -20.46
C ILE A 176 -1.79 -13.03 -20.59
N SER A 177 -2.45 -13.60 -21.60
CA SER A 177 -2.48 -15.03 -21.87
C SER A 177 -1.07 -15.59 -22.15
N LYS A 178 -0.28 -14.87 -22.96
CA LYS A 178 1.11 -15.22 -23.22
C LYS A 178 1.96 -15.21 -21.95
N ARG A 179 1.79 -14.21 -21.08
CA ARG A 179 2.47 -14.16 -19.78
C ARG A 179 1.99 -15.25 -18.83
N TYR A 180 0.70 -15.55 -18.80
CA TYR A 180 0.13 -16.63 -18.00
C TYR A 180 0.69 -17.99 -18.41
N GLY A 181 0.80 -18.26 -19.72
CA GLY A 181 1.43 -19.47 -20.25
C GLY A 181 2.92 -19.60 -19.92
N GLN A 182 3.62 -18.50 -19.60
CA GLN A 182 5.03 -18.53 -19.20
C GLN A 182 5.24 -18.95 -17.74
N LEU A 183 4.21 -18.99 -16.89
CA LEU A 183 4.37 -19.38 -15.47
C LEU A 183 4.75 -20.87 -15.32
N GLY A 184 4.42 -21.71 -16.30
CA GLY A 184 4.70 -23.15 -16.25
C GLY A 184 3.85 -23.89 -15.23
N THR A 185 4.20 -25.16 -14.98
CA THR A 185 3.56 -26.01 -13.98
C THR A 185 4.14 -25.75 -12.59
N LEU A 186 3.31 -25.83 -11.55
CA LEU A 186 3.76 -25.69 -10.16
C LEU A 186 4.89 -26.67 -9.84
N THR A 187 5.97 -26.13 -9.30
CA THR A 187 7.13 -26.91 -8.85
C THR A 187 6.84 -27.61 -7.53
N SER A 188 7.55 -28.70 -7.25
CA SER A 188 7.41 -29.43 -5.96
C SER A 188 7.70 -28.54 -4.75
N HIS A 189 8.60 -27.57 -4.90
CA HIS A 189 8.90 -26.59 -3.85
C HIS A 189 7.70 -25.68 -3.56
N GLU A 190 7.07 -25.12 -4.61
CA GLU A 190 5.89 -24.26 -4.47
C GLU A 190 4.72 -25.01 -3.82
N ILE A 191 4.49 -26.28 -4.20
CA ILE A 191 3.44 -27.10 -3.60
C ILE A 191 3.71 -27.32 -2.09
N SER A 192 4.96 -27.59 -1.72
CA SER A 192 5.36 -27.79 -0.32
C SER A 192 5.12 -26.53 0.52
N VAL A 193 5.48 -25.36 -0.02
CA VAL A 193 5.22 -24.05 0.63
C VAL A 193 3.74 -23.78 0.77
N ILE A 194 2.94 -24.02 -0.28
CA ILE A 194 1.47 -23.84 -0.24
C ILE A 194 0.84 -24.75 0.82
N ALA A 195 1.28 -26.01 0.93
CA ALA A 195 0.78 -26.95 1.92
C ALA A 195 1.09 -26.50 3.35
N LEU A 196 2.34 -26.11 3.63
CA LEU A 196 2.75 -25.62 4.95
C LEU A 196 2.08 -24.30 5.33
N PHE A 197 1.93 -23.39 4.36
CA PHE A 197 1.23 -22.13 4.58
C PHE A 197 -0.26 -22.33 4.85
N SER A 198 -0.92 -23.24 4.13
CA SER A 198 -2.32 -23.60 4.38
C SER A 198 -2.49 -24.26 5.74
N LEU A 199 -1.57 -25.15 6.12
CA LEU A 199 -1.52 -25.76 7.44
C LEU A 199 -1.38 -24.70 8.55
N LEU A 200 -0.49 -23.71 8.36
CA LEU A 200 -0.32 -22.59 9.29
C LEU A 200 -1.61 -21.79 9.47
N ILE A 201 -2.30 -21.43 8.38
CA ILE A 201 -3.57 -20.71 8.44
C ILE A 201 -4.63 -21.54 9.18
N ALA A 202 -4.74 -22.83 8.89
CA ALA A 202 -5.67 -23.71 9.57
C ALA A 202 -5.38 -23.77 11.09
N LEU A 203 -4.11 -23.93 11.47
CA LEU A 203 -3.71 -23.93 12.88
C LEU A 203 -4.05 -22.60 13.57
N TRP A 204 -3.92 -21.44 12.91
CA TRP A 204 -4.33 -20.16 13.50
C TRP A 204 -5.84 -20.02 13.65
N ILE A 205 -6.61 -20.32 12.60
CA ILE A 205 -8.07 -20.18 12.62
C ILE A 205 -8.69 -21.11 13.68
N PHE A 206 -8.22 -22.35 13.76
CA PHE A 206 -8.75 -23.35 14.70
C PHE A 206 -8.08 -23.28 16.08
N ARG A 207 -7.14 -22.36 16.32
CA ARG A 207 -6.48 -22.20 17.63
C ARG A 207 -7.48 -21.84 18.70
N ASP A 208 -8.16 -20.72 18.56
CA ASP A 208 -9.17 -20.27 19.53
C ASP A 208 -10.29 -19.51 18.78
N PRO A 209 -11.12 -20.21 18.00
CA PRO A 209 -12.15 -19.57 17.18
C PRO A 209 -13.29 -18.96 18.01
N LYS A 210 -13.27 -19.06 19.35
CA LYS A 210 -14.29 -18.58 20.32
C LYS A 210 -15.68 -19.22 20.22
N PHE A 211 -16.07 -19.77 19.08
CA PHE A 211 -17.36 -20.46 18.88
C PHE A 211 -17.31 -21.96 19.19
N ILE A 212 -16.11 -22.57 19.15
CA ILE A 212 -15.85 -23.99 19.40
C ILE A 212 -14.58 -24.07 20.27
N PRO A 213 -14.45 -25.03 21.21
CA PRO A 213 -13.17 -25.29 21.88
C PRO A 213 -12.08 -25.54 20.82
N GLY A 214 -11.11 -24.64 20.77
CA GLY A 214 -10.04 -24.73 19.79
C GLY A 214 -9.09 -25.90 20.03
N TRP A 215 -8.20 -26.16 19.08
CA TRP A 215 -7.37 -27.37 19.14
C TRP A 215 -6.45 -27.40 20.38
N TYR A 216 -6.05 -26.25 20.94
CA TYR A 216 -5.16 -26.25 22.12
C TYR A 216 -5.88 -26.76 23.38
N THR A 217 -7.17 -26.45 23.54
CA THR A 217 -7.97 -26.98 24.65
C THR A 217 -8.35 -28.44 24.41
N ALA A 218 -8.66 -28.79 23.16
CA ALA A 218 -8.98 -30.16 22.77
C ALA A 218 -7.80 -31.13 22.96
N LEU A 219 -6.56 -30.68 22.73
CA LEU A 219 -5.34 -31.44 23.01
C LEU A 219 -4.95 -31.46 24.51
N GLY A 220 -5.73 -30.83 25.38
CA GLY A 220 -5.52 -30.87 26.83
C GLY A 220 -4.34 -30.03 27.33
N PHE A 221 -3.87 -29.04 26.56
CA PHE A 221 -2.81 -28.16 27.02
C PHE A 221 -3.30 -27.26 28.15
N LYS A 222 -2.68 -27.37 29.33
CA LYS A 222 -2.97 -26.52 30.51
C LYS A 222 -2.41 -25.10 30.38
N LEU A 223 -1.41 -24.92 29.52
CA LEU A 223 -0.78 -23.63 29.23
C LEU A 223 -1.41 -23.02 27.98
N LYS A 224 -1.72 -21.73 28.03
CA LYS A 224 -2.27 -21.00 26.90
C LYS A 224 -1.23 -20.93 25.78
N VAL A 225 -1.58 -21.44 24.60
CA VAL A 225 -0.70 -21.45 23.42
C VAL A 225 -0.96 -20.18 22.59
N GLY A 226 0.10 -19.41 22.34
CA GLY A 226 0.05 -18.18 21.53
C GLY A 226 0.06 -18.46 20.02
N ASP A 227 -0.43 -17.51 19.20
CA ASP A 227 -0.34 -17.59 17.72
C ASP A 227 1.12 -17.69 17.24
N SER A 228 2.04 -17.08 17.99
CA SER A 228 3.48 -17.13 17.72
C SER A 228 4.05 -18.54 17.85
N THR A 229 3.53 -19.38 18.75
CA THR A 229 4.01 -20.75 18.94
C THR A 229 3.75 -21.59 17.70
N THR A 230 2.56 -21.49 17.12
CA THR A 230 2.20 -22.15 15.86
C THR A 230 3.10 -21.68 14.72
N ALA A 231 3.33 -20.37 14.60
CA ALA A 231 4.17 -19.79 13.56
C ALA A 231 5.62 -20.33 13.63
N ILE A 232 6.18 -20.37 14.85
CA ILE A 232 7.52 -20.89 15.11
C ILE A 232 7.60 -22.39 14.81
N ALA A 233 6.58 -23.18 15.16
CA ALA A 233 6.54 -24.61 14.85
C ALA A 233 6.59 -24.89 13.34
N ILE A 234 5.80 -24.17 12.53
CA ILE A 234 5.82 -24.30 11.07
C ILE A 234 7.15 -23.78 10.49
N LEU A 235 7.70 -22.69 11.03
CA LEU A 235 9.01 -22.18 10.63
C LEU A 235 10.11 -23.22 10.86
N PHE A 236 10.12 -23.87 12.02
CA PHE A 236 11.04 -24.98 12.30
C PHE A 236 10.85 -26.10 11.28
N LEU A 237 9.61 -26.49 11.00
CA LEU A 237 9.31 -27.52 10.01
C LEU A 237 9.85 -27.16 8.61
N MET A 238 9.77 -25.90 8.19
CA MET A 238 10.36 -25.41 6.92
C MET A 238 11.90 -25.49 6.88
N PHE A 239 12.58 -25.44 8.02
CA PHE A 239 14.04 -25.62 8.10
C PHE A 239 14.47 -27.09 8.03
N PHE A 240 13.59 -28.04 8.33
CA PHE A 240 13.89 -29.47 8.31
C PHE A 240 13.39 -30.18 7.05
N LEU A 241 12.26 -29.75 6.48
CA LEU A 241 11.70 -30.42 5.31
C LEU A 241 12.48 -30.10 4.02
N PRO A 242 12.76 -31.13 3.20
CA PRO A 242 13.35 -30.93 1.88
C PRO A 242 12.34 -30.27 0.93
N SER A 243 12.83 -29.52 -0.04
CA SER A 243 11.99 -28.85 -1.06
C SER A 243 11.23 -29.82 -1.96
N ASN A 244 11.75 -31.05 -2.08
CA ASN A 244 11.13 -32.12 -2.84
C ASN A 244 11.01 -33.35 -1.95
N PHE A 245 9.80 -33.75 -1.61
CA PHE A 245 9.56 -34.95 -0.79
C PHE A 245 10.03 -36.25 -1.45
N ARG A 246 10.23 -36.26 -2.77
CA ARG A 246 10.74 -37.44 -3.50
C ARG A 246 12.26 -37.55 -3.47
N ASP A 247 12.96 -36.48 -3.10
CA ASP A 247 14.41 -36.43 -3.09
C ASP A 247 14.88 -35.81 -1.77
N LEU A 248 15.30 -36.67 -0.84
CA LEU A 248 15.71 -36.25 0.51
C LEU A 248 17.01 -35.43 0.51
N ASP A 249 17.80 -35.48 -0.57
CA ASP A 249 19.02 -34.68 -0.73
C ASP A 249 18.74 -33.27 -1.31
N SER A 250 17.49 -32.99 -1.68
CA SER A 250 17.07 -31.67 -2.13
C SER A 250 17.28 -30.58 -1.07
N PRO A 251 17.52 -29.32 -1.47
CA PRO A 251 17.70 -28.22 -0.53
C PRO A 251 16.46 -28.05 0.35
N ARG A 252 16.66 -27.53 1.56
CA ARG A 252 15.57 -27.25 2.51
C ARG A 252 14.62 -26.19 1.96
N ILE A 253 13.37 -26.22 2.40
CA ILE A 253 12.36 -25.22 1.99
C ILE A 253 12.81 -23.80 2.36
N LEU A 254 13.41 -23.63 3.54
CA LEU A 254 13.92 -22.34 3.99
C LEU A 254 15.38 -22.44 4.46
N GLU A 255 16.22 -21.54 3.98
CA GLU A 255 17.59 -21.36 4.46
C GLU A 255 17.67 -20.23 5.49
N TRP A 256 18.52 -20.40 6.51
CA TRP A 256 18.67 -19.40 7.58
C TRP A 256 19.13 -18.04 7.04
N LYS A 257 20.05 -18.03 6.07
CA LYS A 257 20.52 -16.78 5.43
C LYS A 257 19.37 -16.00 4.81
N THR A 258 18.46 -16.68 4.13
CA THR A 258 17.27 -16.08 3.51
C THR A 258 16.28 -15.59 4.58
N ALA A 259 16.06 -16.37 5.64
CA ALA A 259 15.20 -15.97 6.75
C ALA A 259 15.75 -14.71 7.44
N GLN A 260 17.03 -14.71 7.85
CA GLN A 260 17.68 -13.60 8.53
C GLN A 260 17.67 -12.32 7.69
N ALA A 261 17.92 -12.42 6.38
CA ALA A 261 17.97 -11.27 5.48
C ALA A 261 16.60 -10.63 5.24
N LYS A 262 15.53 -11.43 5.20
CA LYS A 262 14.16 -10.95 4.94
C LYS A 262 13.37 -10.64 6.22
N PHE A 263 13.87 -11.04 7.38
CA PHE A 263 13.17 -10.83 8.65
C PHE A 263 13.15 -9.32 9.02
N PRO A 264 11.98 -8.75 9.35
CA PRO A 264 11.83 -7.31 9.58
C PRO A 264 12.28 -6.91 10.99
N TRP A 265 13.59 -6.95 11.27
CA TRP A 265 14.19 -6.60 12.57
C TRP A 265 13.74 -5.24 13.11
N ALA A 266 13.51 -4.27 12.21
CA ALA A 266 13.04 -2.94 12.56
C ALA A 266 11.72 -2.94 13.35
N VAL A 267 10.81 -3.88 13.08
CA VAL A 267 9.52 -3.97 13.78
C VAL A 267 9.74 -4.29 15.27
N ILE A 268 10.64 -5.22 15.58
CA ILE A 268 10.95 -5.61 16.96
C ILE A 268 11.55 -4.42 17.72
N PHE A 269 12.55 -3.75 17.13
CA PHE A 269 13.17 -2.59 17.77
C PHE A 269 12.19 -1.44 17.97
N LEU A 270 11.27 -1.21 17.02
CA LEU A 270 10.29 -0.14 17.11
C LEU A 270 9.20 -0.43 18.15
N VAL A 271 8.73 -1.66 18.26
CA VAL A 271 7.81 -2.06 19.33
C VAL A 271 8.48 -1.91 20.69
N GLY A 272 9.73 -2.34 20.82
CA GLY A 272 10.51 -2.20 22.05
C GLY A 272 10.74 -0.73 22.44
N SER A 273 11.11 0.12 21.49
CA SER A 273 11.30 1.56 21.74
C SER A 273 9.98 2.26 22.09
N GLY A 274 8.88 1.87 21.44
CA GLY A 274 7.55 2.38 21.74
C GLY A 274 7.05 2.02 23.13
N ALA A 275 7.22 0.77 23.55
CA ALA A 275 6.90 0.35 24.91
C ALA A 275 7.76 1.08 25.96
N SER A 276 9.05 1.28 25.65
CA SER A 276 9.97 2.04 26.51
C SER A 276 9.56 3.51 26.61
N LEU A 277 9.14 4.13 25.50
CA LEU A 277 8.63 5.50 25.48
C LEU A 277 7.33 5.63 26.29
N ALA A 278 6.41 4.67 26.15
CA ALA A 278 5.18 4.63 26.92
C ALA A 278 5.45 4.52 28.43
N GLN A 279 6.37 3.65 28.83
CA GLN A 279 6.79 3.51 30.23
C GLN A 279 7.51 4.78 30.74
N GLY A 280 8.40 5.36 29.94
CA GLY A 280 9.07 6.63 30.28
C GLY A 280 8.10 7.79 30.45
N ALA A 281 7.07 7.88 29.60
CA ALA A 281 6.01 8.89 29.72
C ALA A 281 5.15 8.69 30.99
N GLN A 282 4.94 7.44 31.42
CA GLN A 282 4.25 7.14 32.68
C GLN A 282 5.10 7.53 33.90
N VAL A 283 6.37 7.09 33.93
CA VAL A 283 7.29 7.34 35.07
C VAL A 283 7.61 8.83 35.21
N SER A 284 7.71 9.57 34.11
CA SER A 284 7.95 11.02 34.14
C SER A 284 6.73 11.86 34.57
N GLY A 285 5.54 11.25 34.67
CA GLY A 285 4.30 11.98 34.93
C GLY A 285 3.75 12.75 33.72
N LEU A 286 4.44 12.72 32.57
CA LEU A 286 3.99 13.38 31.33
C LEU A 286 2.62 12.88 30.88
N SER A 287 2.39 11.56 30.98
CA SER A 287 1.08 10.97 30.65
C SER A 287 -0.05 11.55 31.49
N HIS A 288 0.19 11.87 32.76
CA HIS A 288 -0.81 12.47 33.64
C HIS A 288 -1.11 13.91 33.22
N SER A 289 -0.08 14.73 32.97
CA SER A 289 -0.24 16.12 32.52
C SER A 289 -0.99 16.22 31.18
N ILE A 290 -0.66 15.35 30.22
CA ILE A 290 -1.37 15.28 28.94
C ILE A 290 -2.83 14.84 29.13
N GLY A 291 -3.07 13.84 29.99
CA GLY A 291 -4.43 13.40 30.33
C GLY A 291 -5.29 14.51 30.95
N LEU A 292 -4.71 15.37 31.78
CA LEU A 292 -5.40 16.53 32.35
C LEU A 292 -5.76 17.57 31.27
N MET A 293 -4.83 17.89 30.35
CA MET A 293 -5.10 18.80 29.23
C MET A 293 -6.20 18.27 28.30
N LEU A 294 -6.28 16.95 28.13
CA LEU A 294 -7.28 16.27 27.31
C LEU A 294 -8.56 15.91 28.09
N SER A 295 -8.67 16.24 29.38
CA SER A 295 -9.87 15.95 30.16
C SER A 295 -11.11 16.68 29.64
N ALA A 296 -10.94 17.82 28.96
CA ALA A 296 -12.02 18.51 28.25
C ALA A 296 -12.65 17.68 27.11
N LEU A 297 -11.90 16.73 26.53
CA LEU A 297 -12.41 15.82 25.49
C LEU A 297 -13.31 14.71 26.08
N LYS A 298 -13.23 14.42 27.39
CA LYS A 298 -14.07 13.39 28.05
C LYS A 298 -15.56 13.78 28.07
N ALA A 299 -15.89 15.05 27.88
CA ALA A 299 -17.28 15.53 27.80
C ALA A 299 -17.95 15.21 26.46
N LEU A 300 -17.20 14.78 25.44
CA LEU A 300 -17.74 14.48 24.12
C LEU A 300 -18.30 13.05 24.03
N PRO A 301 -19.30 12.81 23.15
CA PRO A 301 -19.79 11.47 22.89
C PRO A 301 -18.68 10.53 22.39
N PRO A 302 -18.63 9.25 22.80
CA PRO A 302 -17.57 8.32 22.40
C PRO A 302 -17.37 8.21 20.89
N GLY A 303 -18.46 8.25 20.11
CA GLY A 303 -18.37 8.21 18.64
C GLY A 303 -17.62 9.40 18.03
N LEU A 304 -17.71 10.59 18.63
CA LEU A 304 -17.00 11.77 18.15
C LEU A 304 -15.50 11.68 18.49
N ILE A 305 -15.15 11.13 19.65
CA ILE A 305 -13.75 10.88 20.05
C ILE A 305 -13.09 9.92 19.06
N VAL A 306 -13.79 8.84 18.68
CA VAL A 306 -13.33 7.90 17.66
C VAL A 306 -13.15 8.59 16.31
N ALA A 307 -14.12 9.39 15.87
CA ALA A 307 -14.05 10.09 14.58
C ALA A 307 -12.84 11.06 14.51
N ILE A 308 -12.63 11.86 15.56
CA ILE A 308 -11.47 12.77 15.66
C ILE A 308 -10.18 11.97 15.63
N THR A 309 -10.09 10.91 16.44
CA THR A 309 -8.90 10.05 16.52
C THR A 309 -8.57 9.40 15.17
N CYS A 310 -9.58 8.87 14.48
CA CYS A 310 -9.42 8.28 13.16
C CYS A 310 -8.92 9.31 12.14
N PHE A 311 -9.53 10.50 12.11
CA PHE A 311 -9.12 11.57 11.18
C PHE A 311 -7.70 12.06 11.47
N SER A 312 -7.35 12.31 12.74
CA SER A 312 -6.01 12.70 13.14
C SER A 312 -4.98 11.62 12.80
N THR A 313 -5.32 10.34 13.01
CA THR A 313 -4.43 9.22 12.66
C THR A 313 -4.24 9.14 11.14
N ALA A 314 -5.31 9.27 10.36
CA ALA A 314 -5.24 9.26 8.90
C ALA A 314 -4.36 10.42 8.36
N ALA A 315 -4.49 11.62 8.93
CA ALA A 315 -3.63 12.75 8.58
C ALA A 315 -2.17 12.50 8.97
N ALA A 316 -1.93 11.89 10.14
CA ALA A 316 -0.58 11.55 10.59
C ALA A 316 0.09 10.50 9.68
N THR A 317 -0.67 9.54 9.14
CA THR A 317 -0.13 8.51 8.21
C THR A 317 0.29 9.06 6.85
N GLU A 318 -0.14 10.26 6.47
CA GLU A 318 0.36 10.93 5.26
C GLU A 318 1.79 11.48 5.46
N ILE A 319 2.20 11.71 6.71
CA ILE A 319 3.49 12.31 7.08
C ILE A 319 4.44 11.23 7.60
N PHE A 320 3.94 10.30 8.41
CA PHE A 320 4.70 9.26 9.07
C PHE A 320 4.33 7.87 8.54
N SER A 321 5.27 6.92 8.60
CA SER A 321 4.97 5.54 8.23
C SER A 321 3.87 4.94 9.12
N ASN A 322 2.99 4.11 8.56
CA ASN A 322 1.89 3.47 9.29
C ASN A 322 2.36 2.80 10.58
N LEU A 323 3.52 2.15 10.55
CA LEU A 323 4.09 1.44 11.68
C LEU A 323 4.54 2.43 12.79
N THR A 324 5.21 3.51 12.40
CA THR A 324 5.61 4.59 13.32
C THR A 324 4.40 5.26 13.97
N THR A 325 3.37 5.54 13.18
CA THR A 325 2.14 6.16 13.67
C THR A 325 1.47 5.31 14.76
N THR A 326 1.35 4.00 14.55
CA THR A 326 0.82 3.08 15.57
C THR A 326 1.64 3.14 16.86
N VAL A 327 2.96 3.07 16.75
CA VAL A 327 3.86 3.04 17.91
C VAL A 327 3.81 4.33 18.74
N ILE A 328 3.65 5.49 18.09
CA ILE A 328 3.63 6.78 18.79
C ILE A 328 2.24 7.11 19.33
N LEU A 329 1.18 6.93 18.50
CA LEU A 329 -0.16 7.37 18.86
C LEU A 329 -0.85 6.43 19.83
N LEU A 330 -0.63 5.11 19.74
CA LEU A 330 -1.37 4.13 20.54
C LEU A 330 -1.17 4.32 22.06
N PRO A 331 0.06 4.54 22.58
CA PRO A 331 0.24 4.87 23.99
C PRO A 331 -0.51 6.14 24.41
N ILE A 332 -0.51 7.19 23.57
CA ILE A 332 -1.20 8.46 23.86
C ILE A 332 -2.70 8.24 23.93
N LEU A 333 -3.27 7.54 22.95
CA LEU A 333 -4.71 7.22 22.91
C LEU A 333 -5.13 6.35 24.09
N SER A 334 -4.28 5.42 24.52
CA SER A 334 -4.57 4.59 25.70
C SER A 334 -4.73 5.40 26.98
N GLN A 335 -4.00 6.51 27.13
CA GLN A 335 -4.13 7.40 28.29
C GLN A 335 -5.42 8.22 28.28
N MET A 336 -6.02 8.44 27.10
CA MET A 336 -7.29 9.17 26.98
C MET A 336 -8.50 8.33 27.41
N VAL A 337 -8.42 7.01 27.22
CA VAL A 337 -9.50 6.06 27.56
C VAL A 337 -9.49 5.70 29.06
N ARG A 338 -8.35 5.88 29.75
CA ARG A 338 -8.23 5.74 31.21
C ARG A 338 -8.84 6.92 31.95
#